data_AF-A0A4Q2WW42-F1
#
_entry.id   AF-A0A4Q2WW42-F1
#
_cell.length_a   1.000
_cell.length_b   1.000
_cell.length_c   1.000
_cell.angle_alpha   90.00
_cell.angle_beta   90.00
_cell.angle_gamma   90.00
#
_symmetry.space_group_name_H-M   'P 1'
#
loop_
_entity.id
_entity.type
_entity.pdbx_description
1 polymer ?
#
loop_
_entity_poly.entity_id
_entity_poly.type
_entity_poly.pdbx_seq_one_letter_code
_entity_poly.pdbx_strand_id
1 'polypeptide(L)'
;MNRIFHCLPGVLASLLCACATTSPQGPRPAADAPELVASKVDAGGRMRGIVINRRYGDFFMIDGKEVHREIELAWDYERGTAIRRTYDLSGALLTTEDLPGAEMRLTPLEDERVKDLVRGYPTLEGVASEPGVVIWAGGFVMRIPGDRYCDKGTRCIYATLSTDGGFTPIVRAIVDLQRDRVVYPDFDPGTRSKTATPSMGSK
;
A
#
# COMPACT_ATOMS: atom_id res chain seq x y z
N MET A 1 -53.38 -7.74 64.11
CA MET A 1 -54.65 -7.46 63.41
C MET A 1 -54.37 -7.38 61.92
N ASN A 2 -55.07 -8.21 61.15
CA ASN A 2 -55.10 -8.25 59.69
C ASN A 2 -55.35 -6.88 59.06
N ARG A 3 -54.73 -6.62 57.89
CA ARG A 3 -55.45 -6.20 56.68
C ARG A 3 -54.57 -6.35 55.42
N ILE A 4 -55.09 -7.15 54.50
CA ILE A 4 -54.71 -7.33 53.10
C ILE A 4 -55.39 -6.22 52.28
N PHE A 5 -54.73 -5.61 51.29
CA PHE A 5 -55.38 -5.07 50.08
C PHE A 5 -54.42 -5.05 48.86
N HIS A 6 -55.04 -5.16 47.69
CA HIS A 6 -54.60 -5.60 46.36
C HIS A 6 -53.87 -4.59 45.44
N CYS A 7 -53.19 -5.16 44.41
CA CYS A 7 -52.99 -4.70 43.01
C CYS A 7 -52.30 -3.34 42.76
N LEU A 8 -51.49 -3.07 41.72
CA LEU A 8 -51.33 -3.52 40.34
C LEU A 8 -49.84 -3.38 39.89
N PRO A 9 -49.43 -3.98 38.75
CA PRO A 9 -48.05 -3.98 38.26
C PRO A 9 -47.73 -2.73 37.43
N GLY A 10 -46.63 -2.04 37.77
CA GLY A 10 -46.14 -0.86 37.07
C GLY A 10 -44.89 -1.15 36.22
N VAL A 11 -45.13 -1.43 34.94
CA VAL A 11 -44.36 -1.06 33.74
C VAL A 11 -42.82 -0.98 33.84
N LEU A 12 -42.18 -1.95 33.17
CA LEU A 12 -40.82 -1.87 32.61
C LEU A 12 -40.64 -0.61 31.75
N ALA A 13 -39.55 0.12 31.98
CA ALA A 13 -38.94 0.98 30.97
C ALA A 13 -37.42 0.80 31.00
N SER A 14 -36.95 -0.31 30.42
CA SER A 14 -35.54 -0.52 30.11
C SER A 14 -35.16 0.45 28.99
N LEU A 15 -34.51 1.56 29.34
CA LEU A 15 -33.80 2.40 28.37
C LEU A 15 -32.61 1.60 27.84
N LEU A 16 -32.83 0.88 26.74
CA LEU A 16 -31.77 0.41 25.86
C LEU A 16 -31.19 1.63 25.15
N CYS A 17 -30.12 2.17 25.72
CA CYS A 17 -29.20 3.03 24.99
C CYS A 17 -28.62 2.18 23.85
N ALA A 18 -29.22 2.27 22.68
CA ALA A 18 -28.64 1.77 21.45
C ALA A 18 -27.43 2.65 21.13
N CYS A 19 -26.27 2.31 21.70
CA CYS A 19 -25.00 2.72 21.15
C CYS A 19 -24.93 2.12 19.75
N ALA A 20 -25.35 2.89 18.75
CA ALA A 20 -25.02 2.63 17.36
C ALA A 20 -23.51 2.72 17.27
N THR A 21 -22.83 1.60 17.50
CA THR A 21 -21.46 1.41 17.07
C THR A 21 -21.51 1.46 15.56
N THR A 22 -21.28 2.64 14.99
CA THR A 22 -20.87 2.78 13.61
C THR A 22 -19.55 2.02 13.52
N SER A 23 -19.63 0.72 13.21
CA SER A 23 -18.45 -0.06 12.87
C SER A 23 -17.78 0.71 11.73
N PRO A 24 -16.53 1.15 11.88
CA PRO A 24 -15.77 1.56 10.72
C PRO A 24 -15.71 0.30 9.85
N GLN A 25 -16.48 0.30 8.76
CA GLN A 25 -16.39 -0.75 7.76
C GLN A 25 -14.92 -0.83 7.39
N GLY A 26 -14.33 -1.98 7.73
CA GLY A 26 -12.93 -2.29 7.50
C GLY A 26 -12.57 -2.18 6.03
N PRO A 27 -11.31 -2.44 5.69
CA PRO A 27 -10.82 -2.30 4.33
C PRO A 27 -11.70 -2.99 3.29
N ARG A 28 -11.78 -2.37 2.11
CA ARG A 28 -12.56 -2.83 0.95
C ARG A 28 -12.43 -4.36 0.80
N PRO A 29 -13.53 -5.12 0.80
CA PRO A 29 -13.44 -6.57 0.68
C PRO A 29 -12.67 -6.96 -0.58
N ALA A 30 -11.84 -8.01 -0.50
CA ALA A 30 -11.11 -8.59 -1.64
C ALA A 30 -11.98 -8.90 -2.88
N ALA A 31 -13.30 -8.98 -2.70
CA ALA A 31 -14.30 -9.19 -3.74
C ALA A 31 -14.49 -8.00 -4.70
N ASP A 32 -14.16 -6.77 -4.27
CA ASP A 32 -14.35 -5.55 -5.09
C ASP A 32 -13.09 -5.16 -5.88
N ALA A 33 -12.03 -5.97 -5.82
CA ALA A 33 -10.79 -5.70 -6.54
C ALA A 33 -11.00 -5.91 -8.06
N PRO A 34 -10.53 -4.99 -8.92
CA PRO A 34 -10.73 -5.08 -10.35
C PRO A 34 -10.03 -6.31 -10.92
N GLU A 35 -10.55 -6.83 -12.03
CA GLU A 35 -9.83 -7.84 -12.79
C GLU A 35 -8.52 -7.25 -13.34
N LEU A 36 -7.47 -8.06 -13.30
CA LEU A 36 -6.14 -7.61 -13.71
C LEU A 36 -6.06 -7.57 -15.23
N VAL A 37 -5.64 -6.41 -15.74
CA VAL A 37 -5.24 -6.25 -17.13
C VAL A 37 -3.72 -6.17 -17.17
N ALA A 38 -3.09 -6.89 -18.10
CA ALA A 38 -1.64 -6.80 -18.27
C ALA A 38 -1.26 -5.43 -18.86
N SER A 39 -0.24 -4.80 -18.29
CA SER A 39 0.44 -3.70 -18.97
C SER A 39 1.15 -4.24 -20.23
N LYS A 40 1.27 -3.40 -21.25
CA LYS A 40 2.00 -3.70 -22.51
C LYS A 40 3.53 -3.68 -22.35
N VAL A 41 4.02 -3.51 -21.13
CA VAL A 41 5.46 -3.42 -20.82
C VAL A 41 6.07 -4.81 -20.82
N ASP A 42 7.29 -4.94 -21.33
CA ASP A 42 8.03 -6.20 -21.28
C ASP A 42 8.25 -6.68 -19.84
N ALA A 43 7.95 -7.96 -19.60
CA ALA A 43 8.10 -8.62 -18.30
C ALA A 43 9.58 -8.92 -17.95
N GLY A 44 10.50 -8.81 -18.92
CA GLY A 44 11.94 -8.91 -18.69
C GLY A 44 12.47 -7.87 -17.68
N GLY A 45 11.82 -6.71 -17.59
CA GLY A 45 12.14 -5.65 -16.63
C GLY A 45 11.63 -5.87 -15.20
N ARG A 46 11.00 -7.02 -14.91
CA ARG A 46 10.51 -7.36 -13.56
C ARG A 46 11.66 -7.37 -12.54
N MET A 47 11.41 -6.76 -11.38
CA MET A 47 12.34 -6.81 -10.25
C MET A 47 12.56 -8.24 -9.75
N ARG A 48 13.82 -8.60 -9.45
CA ARG A 48 14.22 -9.94 -8.99
C ARG A 48 15.34 -9.84 -7.96
N GLY A 49 15.47 -10.90 -7.15
CA GLY A 49 16.52 -11.00 -6.14
C GLY A 49 16.41 -9.88 -5.10
N ILE A 50 17.57 -9.42 -4.62
CA ILE A 50 17.65 -8.40 -3.58
C ILE A 50 17.95 -7.05 -4.23
N VAL A 51 17.03 -6.10 -4.02
CA VAL A 51 17.16 -4.72 -4.47
C VAL A 51 17.52 -3.84 -3.28
N ILE A 52 18.75 -3.34 -3.27
CA ILE A 52 19.28 -2.50 -2.19
C ILE A 52 18.63 -1.12 -2.28
N ASN A 53 18.00 -0.70 -1.18
CA ASN A 53 17.42 0.63 -1.08
C ASN A 53 18.42 1.67 -0.59
N ARG A 54 19.14 1.37 0.48
CA ARG A 54 20.14 2.26 1.06
C ARG A 54 21.19 1.49 1.85
N ARG A 55 22.38 2.08 1.94
CA ARG A 55 23.46 1.65 2.80
C ARG A 55 23.98 2.83 3.62
N TYR A 56 24.24 2.63 4.90
CA TYR A 56 24.72 3.68 5.82
C TYR A 56 25.47 3.07 7.01
N GLY A 57 26.40 3.84 7.57
CA GLY A 57 27.06 3.51 8.83
C GLY A 57 26.18 3.87 10.02
N ASP A 58 26.18 3.02 11.05
CA ASP A 58 25.49 3.24 12.32
C ASP A 58 26.36 2.70 13.48
N PHE A 59 26.03 3.08 14.72
CA PHE A 59 26.73 2.56 15.90
C PHE A 59 25.75 1.90 16.87
N PHE A 60 26.22 0.85 17.53
CA PHE A 60 25.44 0.06 18.46
C PHE A 60 26.20 -0.09 19.76
N MET A 61 25.48 -0.07 20.89
CA MET A 61 26.04 -0.42 22.19
C MET A 61 25.96 -1.93 22.37
N ILE A 62 27.12 -2.60 22.41
CA ILE A 62 27.24 -4.04 22.66
C ILE A 62 28.13 -4.22 23.89
N ASP A 63 27.59 -4.82 24.94
CA ASP A 63 28.28 -5.00 26.23
C ASP A 63 28.91 -3.71 26.78
N GLY A 64 28.19 -2.58 26.64
CA GLY A 64 28.63 -1.26 27.09
C GLY A 64 29.70 -0.60 26.23
N LYS A 65 30.05 -1.18 25.07
CA LYS A 65 31.00 -0.60 24.11
C LYS A 65 30.27 -0.13 22.85
N GLU A 66 30.69 1.01 22.34
CA GLU A 66 30.25 1.50 21.03
C GLU A 66 30.91 0.67 19.93
N VAL A 67 30.11 0.14 19.02
CA VAL A 67 30.56 -0.66 17.89
C VAL A 67 29.92 -0.13 16.61
N HIS A 68 30.76 0.35 15.69
CA HIS A 68 30.32 0.80 14.38
C HIS A 68 30.04 -0.38 13.44
N ARG A 69 28.97 -0.26 12.67
CA ARG A 69 28.50 -1.25 11.69
C ARG A 69 28.05 -0.57 10.42
N GLU A 70 28.09 -1.33 9.34
CA GLU A 70 27.50 -0.96 8.06
C GLU A 70 26.13 -1.62 7.94
N ILE A 71 25.09 -0.83 7.66
CA ILE A 71 23.71 -1.29 7.54
C ILE A 71 23.24 -1.17 6.10
N GLU A 72 22.72 -2.25 5.55
CA GLU A 72 22.05 -2.30 4.25
C GLU A 72 20.56 -2.60 4.47
N LEU A 73 19.69 -1.73 3.94
CA LEU A 73 18.26 -2.02 3.83
C LEU A 73 17.94 -2.36 2.39
N ALA A 74 17.26 -3.48 2.18
CA ALA A 74 16.91 -3.96 0.85
C ALA A 74 15.51 -4.60 0.84
N TRP A 75 14.94 -4.75 -0.36
CA TRP A 75 13.78 -5.60 -0.58
C TRP A 75 14.20 -6.89 -1.25
N ASP A 76 13.75 -8.02 -0.70
CA ASP A 76 13.95 -9.34 -1.27
C ASP A 76 12.70 -9.70 -2.11
N TYR A 77 12.83 -9.58 -3.43
CA TYR A 77 11.76 -9.89 -4.38
C TYR A 77 11.50 -11.39 -4.54
N GLU A 78 12.35 -12.27 -4.03
CA GLU A 78 12.07 -13.71 -4.01
C GLU A 78 11.17 -14.06 -2.83
N ARG A 79 11.43 -13.45 -1.68
CA ARG A 79 10.68 -13.70 -0.44
C ARG A 79 9.53 -12.73 -0.20
N GLY A 80 9.46 -11.61 -0.92
CA GLY A 80 8.44 -10.57 -0.75
C GLY A 80 8.55 -9.83 0.59
N THR A 81 9.77 -9.62 1.09
CA THR A 81 9.97 -8.94 2.38
C THR A 81 11.11 -7.94 2.32
N ALA A 82 10.99 -6.88 3.12
CA ALA A 82 12.13 -6.04 3.41
C ALA A 82 13.11 -6.81 4.30
N ILE A 83 14.39 -6.51 4.13
CA ILE A 83 15.48 -7.09 4.90
C ILE A 83 16.45 -6.00 5.38
N ARG A 84 17.07 -6.25 6.52
CA ARG A 84 18.24 -5.53 7.00
C ARG A 84 19.43 -6.48 7.04
N ARG A 85 20.53 -6.08 6.45
CA ARG A 85 21.82 -6.74 6.59
C ARG A 85 22.77 -5.85 7.37
N THR A 86 23.44 -6.45 8.34
CA THR A 86 24.43 -5.77 9.17
C THR A 86 25.78 -6.37 8.88
N TYR A 87 26.74 -5.50 8.57
CA TYR A 87 28.12 -5.87 8.28
C TYR A 87 29.05 -5.25 9.33
N ASP A 88 30.19 -5.89 9.56
CA ASP A 88 31.30 -5.20 10.21
C ASP A 88 32.00 -4.22 9.25
N LEU A 89 32.98 -3.47 9.77
CA LEU A 89 33.73 -2.49 8.98
C LEU A 89 34.67 -3.13 7.95
N SER A 90 34.95 -4.43 8.05
CA SER A 90 35.70 -5.17 7.01
C SER A 90 34.79 -5.62 5.86
N GLY A 91 33.47 -5.43 5.99
CA GLY A 91 32.46 -5.87 5.03
C GLY A 91 31.99 -7.30 5.25
N ALA A 92 32.36 -7.97 6.35
CA ALA A 92 31.85 -9.29 6.66
C ALA A 92 30.39 -9.19 7.12
N LEU A 93 29.51 -10.00 6.52
CA LEU A 93 28.10 -10.06 6.90
C LEU A 93 27.98 -10.70 8.28
N LEU A 94 27.36 -9.98 9.21
CA LEU A 94 27.12 -10.43 10.58
C LEU A 94 25.71 -11.00 10.72
N THR A 95 24.69 -10.25 10.27
CA THR A 95 23.29 -10.67 10.38
C THR A 95 22.49 -10.30 9.14
N THR A 96 21.45 -11.09 8.87
CA THR A 96 20.34 -10.74 7.98
C THR A 96 19.06 -10.90 8.78
N GLU A 97 18.21 -9.89 8.77
CA GLU A 97 16.96 -9.84 9.51
C GLU A 97 15.82 -9.46 8.56
N ASP A 98 14.71 -10.19 8.65
CA ASP A 98 13.49 -9.83 7.93
C ASP A 98 12.77 -8.69 8.67
N LEU A 99 12.32 -7.70 7.92
CA LEU A 99 11.60 -6.53 8.42
C LEU A 99 10.18 -6.49 7.83
N PRO A 100 9.28 -7.44 8.21
CA PRO A 100 7.94 -7.49 7.65
C PRO A 100 7.20 -6.19 7.95
N GLY A 101 6.63 -5.59 6.90
CA GLY A 101 5.89 -4.34 7.02
C GLY A 101 6.75 -3.07 7.06
N ALA A 102 8.08 -3.17 6.93
CA ALA A 102 8.91 -1.97 6.87
C ALA A 102 8.56 -1.10 5.66
N GLU A 103 8.48 0.20 5.91
CA GLU A 103 8.36 1.23 4.89
C GLU A 103 9.72 1.48 4.29
N MET A 104 9.84 1.30 2.98
CA MET A 104 11.05 1.56 2.22
C MET A 104 10.73 2.51 1.09
N ARG A 105 11.60 3.48 0.87
CA ARG A 105 11.52 4.31 -0.34
C ARG A 105 11.72 3.43 -1.58
N LEU A 106 11.29 3.92 -2.73
CA LEU A 106 11.70 3.31 -3.99
C LEU A 106 13.17 3.58 -4.25
N THR A 107 13.84 2.61 -4.85
CA THR A 107 15.08 2.88 -5.61
C THR A 107 14.76 3.59 -6.92
N PRO A 108 15.74 4.24 -7.57
CA PRO A 108 15.54 4.81 -8.91
C PRO A 108 15.05 3.77 -9.93
N LEU A 109 15.53 2.53 -9.84
CA LEU A 109 15.09 1.44 -10.73
C LEU A 109 13.61 1.08 -10.51
N GLU A 110 13.18 1.01 -9.25
CA GLU A 110 11.78 0.73 -8.92
C GLU A 110 10.86 1.88 -9.34
N ASP A 111 11.28 3.13 -9.14
CA ASP A 111 10.56 4.32 -9.55
C ASP A 111 10.30 4.34 -11.07
N GLU A 112 11.33 4.11 -11.87
CA GLU A 112 11.17 3.99 -13.33
C GLU A 112 10.29 2.81 -13.72
N ARG A 113 10.43 1.66 -13.04
CA ARG A 113 9.58 0.49 -13.33
C ARG A 113 8.10 0.76 -13.05
N VAL A 114 7.77 1.47 -11.97
CA VAL A 114 6.39 1.89 -11.70
C VAL A 114 5.86 2.76 -12.83
N LYS A 115 6.64 3.77 -13.25
CA LYS A 115 6.23 4.69 -14.32
C LYS A 115 6.01 3.96 -15.64
N ASP A 116 6.88 3.01 -15.99
CA ASP A 116 6.72 2.21 -17.21
C ASP A 116 5.45 1.39 -17.17
N LEU A 117 5.20 0.66 -16.07
CA LEU A 117 3.99 -0.15 -15.90
C LEU A 117 2.72 0.68 -16.03
N VAL A 118 2.72 1.91 -15.51
CA VAL A 118 1.62 2.87 -15.63
C VAL A 118 1.45 3.34 -17.08
N ARG A 119 2.53 3.79 -17.74
CA ARG A 119 2.48 4.24 -19.15
C ARG A 119 1.97 3.15 -20.09
N GLY A 120 2.38 1.91 -19.85
CA GLY A 120 1.97 0.76 -20.67
C GLY A 120 0.61 0.17 -20.28
N TYR A 121 -0.07 0.69 -19.26
CA TYR A 121 -1.36 0.13 -18.85
C TYR A 121 -2.49 0.63 -19.77
N PRO A 122 -3.35 -0.25 -20.33
CA PRO A 122 -4.28 0.15 -21.41
C PRO A 122 -5.21 1.33 -21.10
N THR A 123 -5.70 1.46 -19.87
CA THR A 123 -6.62 2.57 -19.49
C THR A 123 -5.89 3.84 -19.05
N LEU A 124 -4.57 3.78 -18.85
CA LEU A 124 -3.74 4.91 -18.38
C LEU A 124 -2.84 5.47 -19.47
N GLU A 125 -2.54 4.68 -20.50
CA GLU A 125 -1.65 5.06 -21.61
C GLU A 125 -2.03 6.40 -22.26
N GLY A 126 -3.33 6.63 -22.48
CA GLY A 126 -3.82 7.90 -23.02
C GLY A 126 -3.46 9.09 -22.14
N VAL A 127 -3.84 9.04 -20.86
CA VAL A 127 -3.57 10.12 -19.88
C VAL A 127 -2.06 10.31 -19.68
N ALA A 128 -1.31 9.21 -19.58
CA ALA A 128 0.14 9.23 -19.37
C ALA A 128 0.91 9.84 -20.54
N SER A 129 0.32 9.88 -21.74
CA SER A 129 0.91 10.43 -22.96
C SER A 129 0.55 11.89 -23.21
N GLU A 130 -0.33 12.48 -22.40
CA GLU A 130 -0.73 13.87 -22.56
C GLU A 130 0.43 14.84 -22.25
N PRO A 131 0.62 15.91 -23.06
CA PRO A 131 1.64 16.90 -22.78
C PRO A 131 1.49 17.54 -21.40
N GLY A 132 2.58 17.65 -20.65
CA GLY A 132 2.59 18.25 -19.32
C GLY A 132 2.17 17.31 -18.18
N VAL A 133 1.79 16.06 -18.49
CA VAL A 133 1.55 15.05 -17.46
C VAL A 133 2.87 14.50 -16.92
N VAL A 134 2.99 14.49 -15.60
CA VAL A 134 4.09 13.88 -14.86
C VAL A 134 3.59 12.73 -14.01
N ILE A 135 4.41 11.68 -13.88
CA ILE A 135 4.10 10.51 -13.05
C ILE A 135 5.01 10.54 -11.83
N TRP A 136 4.41 10.69 -10.65
CA TRP A 136 5.08 10.55 -9.36
C TRP A 136 4.83 9.16 -8.79
N ALA A 137 5.88 8.35 -8.64
CA ALA A 137 5.82 7.10 -7.91
C ALA A 137 6.42 7.27 -6.51
N GLY A 138 5.76 6.69 -5.50
CA GLY A 138 6.24 6.74 -4.13
C GLY A 138 5.13 6.82 -3.10
N GLY A 139 5.37 7.58 -2.04
CA GLY A 139 4.54 7.55 -0.83
C GLY A 139 4.88 6.37 0.07
N PHE A 140 3.91 5.95 0.88
CA PHE A 140 4.01 4.76 1.73
C PHE A 140 3.66 3.51 0.92
N VAL A 141 4.27 2.38 1.25
CA VAL A 141 3.88 1.08 0.69
C VAL A 141 2.43 0.82 1.13
N MET A 142 1.55 0.68 0.15
CA MET A 142 0.15 0.40 0.43
C MET A 142 0.04 -1.04 0.94
N ARG A 143 -0.41 -1.17 2.17
CA ARG A 143 -0.69 -2.47 2.78
C ARG A 143 -2.02 -2.44 3.48
N ILE A 144 -2.92 -3.26 2.99
CA ILE A 144 -4.27 -3.41 3.48
C ILE A 144 -4.45 -4.89 3.86
N PRO A 145 -4.57 -5.21 5.16
CA PRO A 145 -4.81 -6.57 5.60
C PRO A 145 -6.05 -7.18 4.92
N GLY A 146 -5.88 -8.35 4.30
CA GLY A 146 -6.94 -9.05 3.58
C GLY A 146 -7.26 -8.50 2.18
N ASP A 147 -6.58 -7.46 1.70
CA ASP A 147 -6.71 -7.01 0.32
C ASP A 147 -6.13 -8.05 -0.65
N ARG A 148 -6.81 -8.25 -1.79
CA ARG A 148 -6.44 -9.28 -2.76
C ARG A 148 -5.04 -9.07 -3.35
N TYR A 149 -4.62 -7.82 -3.51
CA TYR A 149 -3.41 -7.46 -4.24
C TYR A 149 -2.36 -6.77 -3.37
N CYS A 150 -2.78 -6.09 -2.30
CA CYS A 150 -1.93 -5.25 -1.48
C CYS A 150 -1.93 -5.65 0.00
N ASP A 151 -1.69 -6.94 0.30
CA ASP A 151 -1.50 -7.43 1.68
C ASP A 151 -0.01 -7.72 1.98
N LYS A 152 0.27 -8.57 2.98
CA LYS A 152 1.61 -9.06 3.32
C LYS A 152 2.28 -9.67 2.10
N GLY A 153 3.60 -9.48 2.01
CA GLY A 153 4.38 -10.03 0.92
C GLY A 153 4.34 -9.22 -0.37
N THR A 154 3.71 -8.04 -0.39
CA THR A 154 3.58 -7.21 -1.60
C THR A 154 4.37 -5.91 -1.48
N ARG A 155 4.58 -5.30 -2.64
CA ARG A 155 5.24 -4.00 -2.77
C ARG A 155 4.35 -3.09 -3.60
N CYS A 156 3.16 -2.83 -3.07
CA CYS A 156 2.17 -1.94 -3.67
C CYS A 156 2.56 -0.47 -3.47
N ILE A 157 2.72 0.25 -4.57
CA ILE A 157 3.20 1.63 -4.59
C ILE A 157 2.16 2.53 -5.26
N TYR A 158 1.99 3.73 -4.72
CA TYR A 158 1.20 4.76 -5.38
C TYR A 158 1.95 5.32 -6.59
N ALA A 159 1.23 5.46 -7.69
CA ALA A 159 1.63 6.23 -8.84
C ALA A 159 0.57 7.31 -9.09
N THR A 160 0.95 8.59 -9.04
CA THR A 160 0.03 9.69 -9.31
C THR A 160 0.41 10.34 -10.63
N LEU A 161 -0.53 10.36 -11.57
CA LEU A 161 -0.42 11.14 -12.80
C LEU A 161 -0.99 12.53 -12.51
N SER A 162 -0.21 13.57 -12.79
CA SER A 162 -0.55 14.94 -12.45
C SER A 162 -0.24 15.91 -13.60
N THR A 163 -1.03 16.96 -13.75
CA THR A 163 -0.71 18.14 -14.59
C THR A 163 -0.02 19.24 -13.76
N ASP A 164 0.22 20.39 -14.39
CA ASP A 164 0.72 21.60 -13.76
C ASP A 164 2.06 21.37 -13.03
N GLY A 165 2.98 20.64 -13.67
CA GLY A 165 4.28 20.31 -13.07
C GLY A 165 4.19 19.36 -11.86
N GLY A 166 3.05 18.68 -11.66
CA GLY A 166 2.85 17.72 -10.58
C GLY A 166 1.85 18.14 -9.52
N PHE A 167 1.38 19.39 -9.52
CA PHE A 167 0.55 19.94 -8.45
C PHE A 167 -0.92 19.50 -8.51
N THR A 168 -1.43 19.17 -9.71
CA THR A 168 -2.84 18.81 -9.89
C THR A 168 -2.96 17.32 -10.25
N PRO A 169 -3.41 16.45 -9.33
CA PRO A 169 -3.57 15.03 -9.63
C PRO A 169 -4.76 14.79 -10.57
N ILE A 170 -4.54 13.99 -11.61
CA ILE A 170 -5.55 13.56 -12.59
C ILE A 170 -6.11 12.20 -12.20
N VAL A 171 -5.21 11.24 -12.00
CA VAL A 171 -5.54 9.85 -11.64
C VAL A 171 -4.44 9.29 -10.75
N ARG A 172 -4.82 8.39 -9.84
CA ARG A 172 -3.90 7.64 -8.99
C ARG A 172 -4.03 6.17 -9.33
N ALA A 173 -2.91 5.50 -9.51
CA ALA A 173 -2.85 4.06 -9.68
C ALA A 173 -2.07 3.42 -8.52
N ILE A 174 -2.33 2.15 -8.27
CA ILE A 174 -1.51 1.29 -7.40
C ILE A 174 -0.82 0.24 -8.25
N VAL A 175 0.48 0.12 -8.05
CA VAL A 175 1.34 -0.85 -8.75
C VAL A 175 1.93 -1.82 -7.75
N ASP A 176 1.67 -3.13 -7.91
CA ASP A 176 2.37 -4.16 -7.16
C ASP A 176 3.68 -4.52 -7.86
N LEU A 177 4.80 -3.94 -7.42
CA LEU A 177 6.12 -4.25 -7.96
C LEU A 177 6.54 -5.69 -7.69
N GLN A 178 6.04 -6.33 -6.63
CA GLN A 178 6.36 -7.74 -6.33
C GLN A 178 5.88 -8.67 -7.46
N ARG A 179 4.73 -8.32 -8.06
CA ARG A 179 4.11 -9.08 -9.15
C ARG A 179 4.18 -8.37 -10.50
N ASP A 180 4.88 -7.24 -10.56
CA ASP A 180 5.18 -6.48 -11.77
C ASP A 180 3.94 -6.06 -12.56
N ARG A 181 2.97 -5.44 -11.90
CA ARG A 181 1.70 -5.07 -12.52
C ARG A 181 0.98 -3.92 -11.83
N VAL A 182 0.18 -3.17 -12.59
CA VAL A 182 -0.83 -2.27 -12.04
C VAL A 182 -1.98 -3.13 -11.47
N VAL A 183 -2.42 -2.84 -10.26
CA VAL A 183 -3.47 -3.61 -9.55
C VAL A 183 -4.73 -2.79 -9.29
N TYR A 184 -4.60 -1.46 -9.20
CA TYR A 184 -5.73 -0.53 -9.15
C TYR A 184 -5.42 0.66 -10.06
N PRO A 185 -5.94 0.71 -11.29
CA PRO A 185 -5.56 1.77 -12.24
C PRO A 185 -6.19 3.14 -11.94
N ASP A 186 -7.34 3.16 -11.27
CA ASP A 186 -8.04 4.39 -10.84
C ASP A 186 -8.41 4.25 -9.36
N PHE A 187 -7.39 4.41 -8.52
CA PHE A 187 -7.48 4.27 -7.07
C PHE A 187 -7.91 5.59 -6.43
N ASP A 188 -9.12 5.58 -5.87
CA ASP A 188 -9.61 6.67 -5.03
C ASP A 188 -9.56 6.28 -3.53
N PRO A 189 -8.69 6.91 -2.72
CA PRO A 189 -8.64 6.67 -1.27
C PRO A 189 -9.89 7.19 -0.53
N GLY A 190 -10.74 8.00 -1.19
CA GLY A 190 -11.88 8.71 -0.60
C GLY A 190 -13.26 8.08 -0.85
N THR A 191 -13.39 7.05 -1.69
CA THR A 191 -14.69 6.38 -1.90
C THR A 191 -14.81 5.11 -1.08
N ARG A 192 -15.54 5.24 0.05
CA ARG A 192 -16.59 4.25 0.34
C ARG A 192 -17.47 4.22 -0.90
N SER A 193 -17.39 3.14 -1.69
CA SER A 193 -18.17 2.86 -2.90
C SER A 193 -19.00 4.03 -3.44
N LYS A 194 -18.48 4.77 -4.43
CA LYS A 194 -19.37 5.34 -5.43
C LYS A 194 -19.42 4.35 -6.57
N THR A 195 -20.50 3.58 -6.60
CA THR A 195 -20.97 2.82 -7.74
C THR A 195 -20.67 3.59 -9.01
N ALA A 196 -19.99 2.94 -9.96
CA ALA A 196 -19.72 3.50 -11.28
C ALA A 196 -21.04 3.99 -11.88
N THR A 197 -21.21 5.31 -11.98
CA THR A 197 -22.23 5.88 -12.86
C THR A 197 -21.63 5.87 -14.26
N PRO A 198 -22.14 5.08 -15.21
CA PRO A 198 -21.68 5.16 -16.57
C PRO A 198 -21.98 6.57 -17.10
N SER A 199 -20.92 7.27 -17.51
CA SER A 199 -21.02 8.49 -18.33
C SER A 199 -21.70 8.10 -19.64
N MET A 200 -23.01 8.38 -19.76
CA MET A 200 -23.67 8.38 -21.06
C MET A 200 -23.24 9.65 -21.78
N GLY A 201 -22.49 9.47 -22.87
CA GLY A 201 -22.15 10.53 -23.81
C GLY A 201 -23.40 11.25 -24.29
N SER A 202 -23.33 12.59 -24.32
CA SER A 202 -24.31 13.40 -25.03
C SER A 202 -24.01 13.33 -26.54
N LYS A 203 -25.05 13.03 -27.31
CA LYS A 203 -25.12 13.28 -28.76
C LYS A 203 -25.34 14.76 -29.02
#